data_AF-A0A7Y2A491-F1
#
_entry.id   AF-A0A7Y2A491-F1
#
_cell.length_a   1.000
_cell.length_b   1.000
_cell.length_c   1.000
_cell.angle_alpha   90.00
_cell.angle_beta   90.00
_cell.angle_gamma   90.00
#
_symmetry.space_group_name_H-M   'P 1'
#
loop_
_entity.id
_entity.type
_entity.pdbx_description
1 polymer ?
#
loop_
_entity_poly.entity_id
_entity_poly.type
_entity_poly.pdbx_seq_one_letter_code
_entity_poly.pdbx_strand_id
1 'polypeptide(L)'
;RVVGDRVVLTERVDPDAYMRGIREVPASWEPAALRAQAIAARTYLAWRLDRGRSTFGERYGYDICATAACQVYRGGVGESGAAEWDVAVAATAGQILLHDGAPAQAMYSSTTSGRTRNFEDIFGGTPKPYLVSVSSPNEPSPYVRWTIDVTQAEMRAILREAGIGAELLNLRVATTADGDGPWMVEGVFTDGLRSWTSWQFRSLMNRHADDALPDDFPARRPDGRRYPTTILGPTYTVVRGLRYDPAITDGPPLVGVYSFVGGGWGHDVGMSQFGAQAMALEGATHEEILAHYYSGLEPSASGRYLPDELVVGLSFSEDPVEVSGTLAVSIDGAPIADGVEGTWRFESTGAQIRILPPVAFGVAPSLSAAATEVPSTAPLVVVVRPDGGGQVRLVVFEGDTPVFRTAWQNWFGGTIVFAPPGLRGGEGVRVAVELREGVDGPTTVVPVTPGFILWG
;
A
#
# COMPACT_ATOMS: atom_id res chain seq x y z
N ARG A 1 -8.87 -2.22 -13.87
CA ARG A 1 -9.94 -3.17 -14.31
C ARG A 1 -10.97 -3.36 -13.19
N VAL A 2 -12.17 -3.90 -13.46
CA VAL A 2 -13.18 -4.19 -12.42
C VAL A 2 -13.21 -5.68 -12.11
N VAL A 3 -13.28 -6.05 -10.83
CA VAL A 3 -13.54 -7.42 -10.38
C VAL A 3 -14.63 -7.39 -9.32
N GLY A 4 -15.82 -7.90 -9.66
CA GLY A 4 -17.00 -7.72 -8.81
C GLY A 4 -17.42 -6.25 -8.80
N ASP A 5 -17.55 -5.67 -7.62
CA ASP A 5 -17.88 -4.26 -7.40
C ASP A 5 -16.63 -3.37 -7.18
N ARG A 6 -15.41 -3.88 -7.40
CA ARG A 6 -14.17 -3.18 -7.03
C ARG A 6 -13.28 -2.81 -8.20
N VAL A 7 -12.65 -1.65 -8.10
CA VAL A 7 -11.55 -1.26 -8.99
C VAL A 7 -10.28 -1.99 -8.54
N VAL A 8 -9.60 -2.60 -9.50
CA VAL A 8 -8.28 -3.22 -9.32
C VAL A 8 -7.27 -2.44 -10.16
N LEU A 9 -6.28 -1.88 -9.46
CA LEU A 9 -5.13 -1.18 -10.03
C LEU A 9 -3.92 -2.13 -10.05
N THR A 10 -3.34 -2.29 -11.22
CA THR A 10 -2.14 -3.11 -11.44
C THR A 10 -1.11 -2.34 -12.24
N GLU A 11 0.17 -2.61 -12.00
CA GLU A 11 1.29 -2.11 -12.78
C GLU A 11 1.92 -3.26 -13.57
N ARG A 12 2.34 -3.00 -14.82
CA ARG A 12 3.12 -3.94 -15.62
C ARG A 12 4.56 -3.45 -15.69
N VAL A 13 5.50 -4.26 -15.23
CA VAL A 13 6.92 -3.89 -15.13
C VAL A 13 7.80 -5.09 -15.42
N ASP A 14 9.02 -4.85 -15.90
CA ASP A 14 10.05 -5.90 -15.89
C ASP A 14 10.55 -6.15 -14.44
N PRO A 15 11.19 -7.31 -14.18
CA PRO A 15 11.71 -7.61 -12.84
C PRO A 15 12.69 -6.60 -12.27
N ASP A 16 13.55 -6.00 -13.08
CA ASP A 16 14.52 -5.02 -12.57
C ASP A 16 13.82 -3.71 -12.19
N ALA A 17 12.85 -3.25 -12.98
CA ALA A 17 11.99 -2.11 -12.62
C ALA A 17 11.17 -2.40 -11.36
N TYR A 18 10.65 -3.61 -11.20
CA TYR A 18 10.03 -4.04 -9.94
C TYR A 18 11.01 -3.94 -8.76
N MET A 19 12.22 -4.47 -8.92
CA MET A 19 13.25 -4.44 -7.88
C MET A 19 13.63 -3.01 -7.48
N ARG A 20 13.75 -2.07 -8.44
CA ARG A 20 14.00 -0.64 -8.15
C ARG A 20 12.86 0.01 -7.36
N GLY A 21 11.64 -0.49 -7.46
CA GLY A 21 10.47 0.01 -6.72
C GLY A 21 10.31 -0.58 -5.30
N ILE A 22 11.15 -1.53 -4.88
CA ILE A 22 11.14 -2.09 -3.53
C ILE A 22 11.60 -1.06 -2.49
N ARG A 23 10.92 -1.01 -1.34
CA ARG A 23 11.17 -0.07 -0.22
C ARG A 23 11.10 -0.80 1.13
N GLU A 24 11.98 -1.77 1.31
CA GLU A 24 12.05 -2.59 2.53
C GLU A 24 13.00 -2.02 3.58
N VAL A 25 14.10 -1.41 3.14
CA VAL A 25 15.17 -0.88 4.01
C VAL A 25 15.54 0.55 3.58
N PRO A 26 16.06 1.38 4.51
CA PRO A 26 16.60 2.69 4.17
C PRO A 26 17.73 2.56 3.15
N ALA A 27 17.67 3.33 2.07
CA ALA A 27 18.69 3.28 1.03
C ALA A 27 20.05 3.87 1.47
N SER A 28 20.10 4.56 2.61
CA SER A 28 21.34 5.04 3.22
C SER A 28 22.14 3.95 3.96
N TRP A 29 21.68 2.70 3.94
CA TRP A 29 22.36 1.58 4.57
C TRP A 29 23.61 1.15 3.81
N GLU A 30 24.42 0.31 4.45
CA GLU A 30 25.69 -0.13 3.89
C GLU A 30 25.47 -0.89 2.57
N PRO A 31 26.33 -0.69 1.54
CA PRO A 31 26.14 -1.33 0.24
C PRO A 31 26.01 -2.86 0.30
N ALA A 32 26.73 -3.52 1.23
CA ALA A 32 26.62 -4.97 1.41
C ALA A 32 25.24 -5.38 1.94
N ALA A 33 24.65 -4.63 2.87
CA ALA A 33 23.30 -4.89 3.37
C ALA A 33 22.25 -4.65 2.28
N LEU A 34 22.39 -3.59 1.48
CA LEU A 34 21.49 -3.31 0.36
C LEU A 34 21.54 -4.42 -0.70
N ARG A 35 22.73 -4.92 -1.05
CA ARG A 35 22.90 -6.02 -2.00
C ARG A 35 22.31 -7.33 -1.47
N ALA A 36 22.52 -7.65 -0.19
CA ALA A 36 21.91 -8.81 0.45
C ALA A 36 20.37 -8.70 0.42
N GLN A 37 19.81 -7.53 0.75
CA GLN A 37 18.38 -7.27 0.67
C GLN A 37 17.84 -7.41 -0.77
N ALA A 38 18.55 -6.88 -1.77
CA ALA A 38 18.16 -6.98 -3.17
C ALA A 38 18.09 -8.44 -3.66
N ILE A 39 19.09 -9.26 -3.30
CA ILE A 39 19.11 -10.69 -3.63
C ILE A 39 17.99 -11.44 -2.90
N ALA A 40 17.79 -11.20 -1.60
CA ALA A 40 16.71 -11.83 -0.83
C ALA A 40 15.32 -11.48 -1.40
N ALA A 41 15.06 -10.21 -1.69
CA ALA A 41 13.82 -9.74 -2.30
C ALA A 41 13.59 -10.33 -3.70
N ARG A 42 14.62 -10.37 -4.55
CA ARG A 42 14.53 -11.01 -5.89
C ARG A 42 14.31 -12.51 -5.80
N THR A 43 14.93 -13.16 -4.81
CA THR A 43 14.74 -14.58 -4.54
C THR A 43 13.32 -14.88 -4.08
N TYR A 44 12.76 -14.06 -3.18
CA TYR A 44 11.36 -14.19 -2.77
C TYR A 44 10.41 -14.02 -3.95
N LEU A 45 10.67 -13.02 -4.83
CA LEU A 45 9.90 -12.83 -6.06
C LEU A 45 9.94 -14.11 -6.92
N ALA A 46 11.13 -14.63 -7.23
CA ALA A 46 11.30 -15.85 -8.01
C ALA A 46 10.55 -17.04 -7.36
N TRP A 47 10.66 -17.22 -6.05
CA TRP A 47 9.94 -18.25 -5.29
C TRP A 47 8.42 -18.09 -5.35
N ARG A 48 7.89 -16.86 -5.32
CA ARG A 48 6.45 -16.62 -5.47
C ARG A 48 5.97 -16.99 -6.87
N LEU A 49 6.71 -16.60 -7.90
CA LEU A 49 6.34 -16.82 -9.30
C LEU A 49 6.37 -18.29 -9.69
N ASP A 50 7.36 -19.05 -9.20
CA ASP A 50 7.49 -20.49 -9.46
C ASP A 50 6.28 -21.31 -8.94
N ARG A 51 5.55 -20.77 -7.96
CA ARG A 51 4.36 -21.39 -7.37
C ARG A 51 3.05 -20.98 -8.04
N GLY A 52 3.13 -20.12 -9.07
CA GLY A 52 1.97 -19.51 -9.70
C GLY A 52 1.30 -18.44 -8.84
N ARG A 53 0.20 -17.91 -9.34
CA ARG A 53 -0.54 -16.85 -8.66
C ARG A 53 -1.16 -17.38 -7.36
N SER A 54 -1.07 -16.58 -6.31
CA SER A 54 -1.88 -16.82 -5.10
C SER A 54 -3.38 -16.77 -5.42
N THR A 55 -4.24 -17.33 -4.58
CA THR A 55 -5.71 -17.25 -4.76
C THR A 55 -6.22 -15.81 -4.97
N PHE A 56 -5.64 -14.84 -4.26
CA PHE A 56 -5.96 -13.42 -4.49
C PHE A 56 -5.41 -12.89 -5.82
N GLY A 57 -4.19 -13.31 -6.19
CA GLY A 57 -3.58 -12.98 -7.47
C GLY A 57 -4.35 -13.56 -8.66
N GLU A 58 -4.91 -14.77 -8.55
CA GLU A 58 -5.81 -15.35 -9.56
C GLU A 58 -7.10 -14.54 -9.66
N ARG A 59 -7.72 -14.24 -8.52
CA ARG A 59 -8.96 -13.46 -8.45
C ARG A 59 -8.80 -12.05 -9.03
N TYR A 60 -7.72 -11.36 -8.68
CA TYR A 60 -7.49 -9.95 -9.01
C TYR A 60 -6.49 -9.73 -10.15
N GLY A 61 -5.91 -10.81 -10.71
CA GLY A 61 -5.14 -10.83 -11.95
C GLY A 61 -3.77 -10.19 -11.86
N TYR A 62 -3.08 -10.41 -10.75
CA TYR A 62 -1.70 -9.98 -10.53
C TYR A 62 -0.82 -11.18 -10.15
N ASP A 63 0.48 -11.05 -10.38
CA ASP A 63 1.48 -12.05 -10.05
C ASP A 63 2.00 -11.87 -8.62
N ILE A 64 2.22 -10.61 -8.21
CA ILE A 64 2.64 -10.24 -6.85
C ILE A 64 1.92 -8.97 -6.37
N CYS A 65 1.74 -8.82 -5.05
CA CYS A 65 1.10 -7.64 -4.46
C CYS A 65 2.14 -6.60 -4.00
N ALA A 66 1.76 -5.32 -3.94
CA ALA A 66 2.66 -4.22 -3.55
C ALA A 66 2.76 -3.95 -2.03
N THR A 67 2.06 -4.73 -1.22
CA THR A 67 1.97 -4.53 0.24
C THR A 67 2.97 -5.42 0.98
N ALA A 68 3.17 -5.13 2.27
CA ALA A 68 3.99 -5.96 3.17
C ALA A 68 3.50 -7.41 3.31
N ALA A 69 2.32 -7.77 2.79
CA ALA A 69 1.90 -9.17 2.66
C ALA A 69 2.73 -9.95 1.62
N CYS A 70 3.34 -9.24 0.66
CA CYS A 70 4.30 -9.76 -0.29
C CYS A 70 5.67 -9.11 -0.04
N GLN A 71 5.86 -7.89 -0.57
CA GLN A 71 7.02 -7.03 -0.34
C GLN A 71 6.55 -5.58 -0.49
N VAL A 72 7.14 -4.65 0.26
CA VAL A 72 6.78 -3.23 0.16
C VAL A 72 7.28 -2.68 -1.17
N TYR A 73 6.35 -2.43 -2.09
CA TYR A 73 6.61 -1.86 -3.40
C TYR A 73 5.90 -0.51 -3.53
N ARG A 74 6.64 0.53 -3.96
CA ARG A 74 6.15 1.90 -4.08
C ARG A 74 6.28 2.48 -5.49
N GLY A 75 6.66 1.67 -6.48
CA GLY A 75 6.93 2.13 -7.84
C GLY A 75 8.29 2.81 -7.99
N GLY A 76 8.69 3.08 -9.24
CA GLY A 76 10.04 3.53 -9.60
C GLY A 76 10.27 5.06 -9.58
N VAL A 77 9.34 5.88 -9.10
CA VAL A 77 9.40 7.35 -9.30
C VAL A 77 9.47 8.10 -7.96
N GLY A 78 10.55 8.86 -7.73
CA GLY A 78 10.44 10.14 -7.02
C GLY A 78 11.05 10.33 -5.62
N GLU A 79 11.84 9.42 -5.04
CA GLU A 79 12.47 9.67 -3.73
C GLU A 79 14.00 9.85 -3.78
N SER A 80 14.48 10.91 -3.14
CA SER A 80 15.89 11.11 -2.79
C SER A 80 16.39 9.94 -1.93
N GLY A 81 17.39 9.20 -2.40
CA GLY A 81 17.90 7.96 -1.79
C GLY A 81 17.70 6.72 -2.68
N ALA A 82 16.92 6.80 -3.76
CA ALA A 82 16.78 5.67 -4.69
C ALA A 82 18.10 5.26 -5.36
N ALA A 83 19.09 6.15 -5.47
CA ALA A 83 20.32 5.91 -6.22
C ALA A 83 21.17 4.76 -5.63
N GLU A 84 21.37 4.73 -4.32
CA GLU A 84 22.14 3.68 -3.65
C GLU A 84 21.46 2.31 -3.76
N TRP A 85 20.13 2.29 -3.63
CA TRP A 85 19.33 1.09 -3.85
C TRP A 85 19.42 0.61 -5.31
N ASP A 86 19.28 1.52 -6.29
CA ASP A 86 19.39 1.20 -7.70
C ASP A 86 20.77 0.63 -8.06
N VAL A 87 21.85 1.16 -7.46
CA VAL A 87 23.20 0.62 -7.58
C VAL A 87 23.28 -0.80 -7.02
N ALA A 88 22.66 -1.08 -5.86
CA ALA A 88 22.64 -2.43 -5.29
C ALA A 88 21.81 -3.41 -6.14
N VAL A 89 20.67 -2.98 -6.65
CA VAL A 89 19.82 -3.76 -7.57
C VAL A 89 20.59 -4.11 -8.85
N ALA A 90 21.26 -3.12 -9.45
CA ALA A 90 22.05 -3.30 -10.67
C ALA A 90 23.29 -4.17 -10.44
N ALA A 91 24.00 -3.98 -9.32
CA ALA A 91 25.18 -4.77 -8.96
C ALA A 91 24.87 -6.25 -8.71
N THR A 92 23.61 -6.57 -8.38
CA THR A 92 23.13 -7.92 -8.11
C THR A 92 22.14 -8.41 -9.17
N ALA A 93 22.16 -7.81 -10.36
CA ALA A 93 21.20 -8.11 -11.43
C ALA A 93 21.15 -9.61 -11.71
N GLY A 94 19.93 -10.16 -11.73
CA GLY A 94 19.68 -11.58 -11.98
C GLY A 94 20.16 -12.56 -10.91
N GLN A 95 20.70 -12.11 -9.77
CA GLN A 95 21.15 -13.00 -8.69
C GLN A 95 20.02 -13.37 -7.72
N ILE A 96 19.89 -14.67 -7.41
CA ILE A 96 18.98 -15.25 -6.41
C ILE A 96 19.65 -16.37 -5.60
N LEU A 97 19.03 -16.80 -4.51
CA LEU A 97 19.41 -18.00 -3.78
C LEU A 97 18.60 -19.20 -4.27
N LEU A 98 19.29 -20.32 -4.54
CA LEU A 98 18.68 -21.59 -4.92
C LEU A 98 18.88 -22.62 -3.82
N HIS A 99 17.86 -23.42 -3.54
CA HIS A 99 17.96 -24.63 -2.73
C HIS A 99 17.41 -25.80 -3.54
N ASP A 100 18.20 -26.87 -3.67
CA ASP A 100 17.87 -28.04 -4.49
C ASP A 100 17.43 -27.68 -5.93
N GLY A 101 18.06 -26.66 -6.51
CA GLY A 101 17.81 -26.21 -7.89
C GLY A 101 16.56 -25.34 -8.09
N ALA A 102 15.80 -25.06 -7.03
CA ALA A 102 14.63 -24.17 -7.05
C ALA A 102 14.88 -22.89 -6.23
N PRO A 103 14.18 -21.77 -6.51
CA PRO A 103 14.31 -20.55 -5.71
C PRO A 103 14.01 -20.82 -4.24
N ALA A 104 14.94 -20.43 -3.37
CA ALA A 104 14.73 -20.54 -1.93
C ALA A 104 13.58 -19.62 -1.50
N GLN A 105 12.84 -20.01 -0.46
CA GLN A 105 11.89 -19.09 0.18
C GLN A 105 12.67 -18.08 1.03
N ALA A 106 13.20 -17.01 0.42
CA ALA A 106 14.02 -16.01 1.09
C ALA A 106 13.17 -15.07 1.97
N MET A 107 12.80 -15.56 3.16
CA MET A 107 12.08 -14.79 4.17
C MET A 107 13.03 -13.78 4.82
N TYR A 108 12.54 -12.57 5.09
CA TYR A 108 13.28 -11.55 5.82
C TYR A 108 12.34 -10.70 6.67
N SER A 109 12.84 -10.17 7.77
CA SER A 109 12.08 -9.29 8.68
C SER A 109 12.95 -8.19 9.24
N SER A 110 12.34 -7.17 9.84
CA SER A 110 13.06 -5.96 10.23
C SER A 110 14.15 -6.21 11.26
N THR A 111 13.79 -6.80 12.40
CA THR A 111 14.69 -6.86 13.55
C THR A 111 14.46 -8.14 14.32
N THR A 112 15.52 -8.73 14.86
CA THR A 112 15.40 -9.84 15.81
C THR A 112 15.78 -9.40 17.22
N SER A 113 15.50 -10.24 18.22
CA SER A 113 15.98 -10.07 19.59
C SER A 113 17.31 -10.82 19.83
N GLY A 114 18.23 -10.78 18.86
CA GLY A 114 19.55 -11.43 18.91
C GLY A 114 19.63 -12.81 18.25
N ARG A 115 18.52 -13.33 17.71
CA ARG A 115 18.50 -14.60 16.97
C ARG A 115 17.26 -14.71 16.11
N THR A 116 17.39 -15.33 14.94
CA THR A 116 16.26 -15.68 14.08
C THR A 116 15.51 -16.91 14.62
N ARG A 117 14.48 -17.38 13.93
CA ARG A 117 13.65 -18.54 14.27
C ARG A 117 13.60 -19.51 13.12
N ASN A 118 13.38 -20.79 13.44
CA ASN A 118 13.07 -21.78 12.43
C ASN A 118 11.73 -21.45 11.76
N PHE A 119 11.59 -21.81 10.49
CA PHE A 119 10.38 -21.57 9.73
C PHE A 119 9.14 -22.20 10.38
N GLU A 120 9.23 -23.46 10.76
CA GLU A 120 8.15 -24.25 11.33
C GLU A 120 7.71 -23.76 12.72
N ASP A 121 8.62 -23.11 13.47
CA ASP A 121 8.32 -22.55 14.79
C ASP A 121 7.45 -21.30 14.69
N ILE A 122 7.34 -20.67 13.51
CA ILE A 122 6.53 -19.46 13.32
C ILE A 122 5.33 -19.73 12.43
N PHE A 123 5.54 -20.43 11.32
CA PHE A 123 4.52 -20.65 10.29
C PHE A 123 3.94 -22.06 10.28
N GLY A 124 4.53 -22.99 11.05
CA GLY A 124 4.21 -24.42 10.95
C GLY A 124 4.63 -25.04 9.61
N GLY A 125 4.20 -26.27 9.39
CA GLY A 125 4.46 -27.00 8.14
C GLY A 125 5.83 -27.68 8.09
N THR A 126 6.29 -28.00 6.89
CA THR A 126 7.55 -28.72 6.67
C THR A 126 8.76 -27.82 6.99
N PRO A 127 9.70 -28.28 7.84
CA PRO A 127 10.95 -27.56 8.09
C PRO A 127 11.71 -27.24 6.81
N LYS A 128 12.37 -26.09 6.81
CA LYS A 128 13.19 -25.63 5.67
C LYS A 128 14.66 -25.60 6.11
N PRO A 129 15.54 -26.45 5.55
CA PRO A 129 16.93 -26.56 6.01
C PRO A 129 17.74 -25.27 5.96
N TYR A 130 17.32 -24.31 5.12
CA TYR A 130 17.93 -23.00 4.95
C TYR A 130 17.20 -21.85 5.68
N LEU A 131 16.14 -22.13 6.44
CA LEU A 131 15.45 -21.16 7.30
C LEU A 131 15.43 -21.67 8.73
N VAL A 132 16.63 -21.85 9.28
CA VAL A 132 16.85 -22.26 10.67
C VAL A 132 17.26 -21.07 11.51
N SER A 133 17.19 -21.25 12.82
CA SER A 133 17.58 -20.22 13.77
C SER A 133 19.11 -20.04 13.81
N VAL A 134 19.55 -18.80 13.61
CA VAL A 134 20.95 -18.36 13.67
C VAL A 134 21.08 -17.10 14.52
N SER A 135 22.24 -16.93 15.19
CA SER A 135 22.55 -15.71 15.96
C SER A 135 22.47 -14.47 15.09
N SER A 136 21.92 -13.38 15.60
CA SER A 136 22.01 -12.07 14.96
C SER A 136 22.90 -11.16 15.81
N PRO A 137 23.79 -10.35 15.22
CA PRO A 137 24.64 -9.43 15.96
C PRO A 137 23.81 -8.34 16.68
N ASN A 138 24.48 -7.42 17.36
CA ASN A 138 23.81 -6.28 18.00
C ASN A 138 23.19 -5.37 16.93
N GLU A 139 21.88 -5.54 16.72
CA GLU A 139 21.14 -4.81 15.70
C GLU A 139 20.89 -3.35 16.12
N PRO A 140 21.25 -2.35 15.30
CA PRO A 140 21.03 -0.93 15.61
C PRO A 140 19.58 -0.51 15.39
N SER A 141 18.64 -1.24 16.00
CA SER A 141 17.20 -1.07 15.85
C SER A 141 16.53 -0.66 17.16
N PRO A 142 15.55 0.27 17.12
CA PRO A 142 14.76 0.60 18.30
C PRO A 142 13.79 -0.53 18.71
N TYR A 143 13.72 -1.63 17.94
CA TYR A 143 12.77 -2.71 18.14
C TYR A 143 13.39 -3.99 18.71
N VAL A 144 14.69 -3.98 19.04
CA VAL A 144 15.38 -5.15 19.62
C VAL A 144 14.71 -5.62 20.91
N ARG A 145 14.15 -4.68 21.69
CA ARG A 145 13.35 -4.95 22.89
C ARG A 145 12.16 -4.00 22.96
N TRP A 146 11.04 -4.50 23.43
CA TRP A 146 9.84 -3.70 23.65
C TRP A 146 9.01 -4.30 24.78
N THR A 147 8.26 -3.42 25.46
CA THR A 147 7.24 -3.78 26.43
C THR A 147 5.96 -3.06 26.03
N ILE A 148 4.86 -3.81 25.89
CA ILE A 148 3.54 -3.28 25.59
C ILE A 148 2.63 -3.67 26.74
N ASP A 149 2.16 -2.67 27.48
CA ASP A 149 1.20 -2.86 28.55
C ASP A 149 -0.23 -2.77 27.99
N VAL A 150 -1.03 -3.79 28.28
CA VAL A 150 -2.46 -3.81 27.95
C VAL A 150 -3.25 -4.01 29.23
N THR A 151 -4.07 -3.04 29.62
CA THR A 151 -4.93 -3.19 30.80
C THR A 151 -5.97 -4.28 30.58
N GLN A 152 -6.54 -4.82 31.66
CA GLN A 152 -7.64 -5.78 31.55
C GLN A 152 -8.87 -5.19 30.84
N ALA A 153 -9.10 -3.88 30.98
CA ALA A 153 -10.18 -3.19 30.28
C ALA A 153 -9.89 -3.07 28.78
N GLU A 154 -8.67 -2.66 28.41
CA GLU A 154 -8.22 -2.60 27.02
C GLU A 154 -8.29 -3.98 26.36
N MET A 155 -7.72 -5.01 27.00
CA MET A 155 -7.76 -6.39 26.50
C MET A 155 -9.20 -6.88 26.27
N ARG A 156 -10.12 -6.53 27.16
CA ARG A 156 -11.54 -6.85 26.99
C ARG A 156 -12.16 -6.15 25.79
N ALA A 157 -11.83 -4.89 25.54
CA ALA A 157 -12.31 -4.14 24.38
C ALA A 157 -11.79 -4.78 23.07
N ILE A 158 -10.49 -5.07 23.01
CA ILE A 158 -9.84 -5.70 21.86
C ILE A 158 -10.44 -7.07 21.55
N LEU A 159 -10.66 -7.91 22.58
CA LEU A 159 -11.25 -9.23 22.40
C LEU A 159 -12.72 -9.15 21.96
N ARG A 160 -13.50 -8.17 22.45
CA ARG A 160 -14.88 -7.94 21.99
C ARG A 160 -14.92 -7.53 20.52
N GLU A 161 -14.03 -6.65 20.09
CA GLU A 161 -13.87 -6.26 18.68
C GLU A 161 -13.51 -7.47 17.81
N ALA A 162 -12.71 -8.41 18.34
CA ALA A 162 -12.42 -9.68 17.71
C ALA A 162 -13.58 -10.71 17.75
N GLY A 163 -14.75 -10.34 18.28
CA GLY A 163 -15.92 -11.23 18.41
C GLY A 163 -15.86 -12.21 19.59
N ILE A 164 -14.91 -12.02 20.52
CA ILE A 164 -14.73 -12.86 21.71
C ILE A 164 -15.39 -12.16 22.91
N GLY A 165 -16.66 -12.47 23.16
CA GLY A 165 -17.46 -11.82 24.21
C GLY A 165 -17.24 -12.34 25.64
N ALA A 166 -16.65 -13.53 25.80
CA ALA A 166 -16.39 -14.09 27.12
C ALA A 166 -15.26 -13.36 27.84
N GLU A 167 -15.31 -13.35 29.18
CA GLU A 167 -14.35 -12.62 29.99
C GLU A 167 -13.03 -13.39 30.12
N LEU A 168 -11.91 -12.73 29.80
CA LEU A 168 -10.57 -13.26 29.99
C LEU A 168 -10.16 -13.17 31.47
N LEU A 169 -9.97 -14.32 32.10
CA LEU A 169 -9.56 -14.44 33.50
C LEU A 169 -8.03 -14.50 33.66
N ASN A 170 -7.35 -15.14 32.71
CA ASN A 170 -5.90 -15.27 32.71
C ASN A 170 -5.34 -15.43 31.29
N LEU A 171 -4.11 -14.98 31.07
CA LEU A 171 -3.37 -15.10 29.82
C LEU A 171 -1.93 -15.51 30.12
N ARG A 172 -1.43 -16.54 29.43
CA ARG A 172 -0.03 -16.97 29.55
C ARG A 172 0.55 -17.31 28.19
N VAL A 173 1.87 -17.22 28.08
CA VAL A 173 2.62 -17.75 26.95
C VAL A 173 3.32 -19.04 27.38
N ALA A 174 3.10 -20.12 26.63
CA ALA A 174 3.85 -21.36 26.73
C ALA A 174 4.90 -21.38 25.61
N THR A 175 6.16 -21.21 25.97
CA THR A 175 7.29 -21.29 25.03
C THR A 175 7.60 -22.74 24.71
N THR A 176 7.85 -23.03 23.44
CA THR A 176 8.39 -24.31 22.95
C THR A 176 9.89 -24.17 22.69
N ALA A 177 10.62 -25.29 22.71
CA ALA A 177 12.00 -25.32 22.23
C ALA A 177 12.02 -25.20 20.70
N ASP A 178 13.18 -24.83 20.16
CA ASP A 178 13.36 -24.73 18.71
C ASP A 178 13.10 -26.06 18.01
N GLY A 179 12.28 -26.04 16.97
CA GLY A 179 11.87 -27.23 16.21
C GLY A 179 10.71 -28.00 16.82
N ASP A 180 10.28 -27.66 18.05
CA ASP A 180 9.11 -28.26 18.70
C ASP A 180 7.79 -27.54 18.32
N GLY A 181 7.86 -26.61 17.37
CA GLY A 181 6.71 -25.86 16.86
C GLY A 181 6.53 -24.50 17.55
N PRO A 182 5.39 -23.83 17.32
CA PRO A 182 5.22 -22.45 17.73
C PRO A 182 4.97 -22.27 19.22
N TRP A 183 5.39 -21.10 19.72
CA TRP A 183 4.99 -20.63 21.03
C TRP A 183 3.47 -20.52 21.08
N MET A 184 2.88 -20.93 22.20
CA MET A 184 1.44 -20.93 22.37
C MET A 184 1.02 -19.83 23.34
N VAL A 185 -0.08 -19.16 23.03
CA VAL A 185 -0.76 -18.22 23.91
C VAL A 185 -2.05 -18.87 24.37
N GLU A 186 -2.22 -18.97 25.67
CA GLU A 186 -3.38 -19.59 26.28
C GLU A 186 -4.16 -18.59 27.12
N GLY A 187 -5.43 -18.41 26.76
CA GLY A 187 -6.38 -17.59 27.51
C GLY A 187 -7.38 -18.47 28.25
N VAL A 188 -7.49 -18.29 29.55
CA VAL A 188 -8.56 -18.88 30.37
C VAL A 188 -9.72 -17.90 30.39
N PHE A 189 -10.87 -18.31 29.90
CA PHE A 189 -12.08 -17.51 29.86
C PHE A 189 -13.15 -18.09 30.79
N THR A 190 -14.17 -17.29 31.09
CA THR A 190 -15.35 -17.74 31.86
C THR A 190 -16.11 -18.89 31.20
N ASP A 191 -15.96 -19.08 29.88
CA ASP A 191 -16.61 -20.13 29.10
C ASP A 191 -15.66 -21.25 28.64
N GLY A 192 -14.37 -21.20 28.98
CA GLY A 192 -13.42 -22.26 28.68
C GLY A 192 -12.02 -21.77 28.33
N LEU A 193 -11.16 -22.72 27.95
CA LEU A 193 -9.81 -22.46 27.49
C LEU A 193 -9.81 -22.14 25.99
N ARG A 194 -9.04 -21.12 25.58
CA ARG A 194 -8.69 -20.89 24.18
C ARG A 194 -7.18 -20.86 24.03
N SER A 195 -6.68 -21.39 22.92
CA SER A 195 -5.26 -21.44 22.62
C SER A 195 -5.01 -20.97 21.19
N TRP A 196 -3.93 -20.21 21.03
CA TRP A 196 -3.46 -19.68 19.75
C TRP A 196 -1.97 -19.89 19.65
N THR A 197 -1.42 -19.98 18.45
CA THR A 197 0.01 -19.71 18.29
C THR A 197 0.29 -18.24 18.62
N SER A 198 1.51 -17.91 19.02
CA SER A 198 1.91 -16.53 19.30
C SER A 198 1.75 -15.64 18.07
N TRP A 199 1.94 -16.21 16.87
CA TRP A 199 1.64 -15.56 15.60
C TRP A 199 0.15 -15.25 15.43
N GLN A 200 -0.74 -16.22 15.69
CA GLN A 200 -2.19 -16.02 15.61
C GLN A 200 -2.68 -14.96 16.61
N PHE A 201 -2.18 -15.01 17.85
CA PHE A 201 -2.54 -14.01 18.86
C PHE A 201 -2.00 -12.62 18.50
N ARG A 202 -0.77 -12.53 18.00
CA ARG A 202 -0.19 -11.29 17.44
C ARG A 202 -1.08 -10.72 16.33
N SER A 203 -1.50 -11.56 15.38
CA SER A 203 -2.39 -11.14 14.29
C SER A 203 -3.75 -10.66 14.79
N LEU A 204 -4.32 -11.29 15.82
CA LEU A 204 -5.55 -10.85 16.46
C LEU A 204 -5.37 -9.44 17.06
N MET A 205 -4.34 -9.25 17.89
CA MET A 205 -4.06 -7.95 18.53
C MET A 205 -3.80 -6.86 17.49
N ASN A 206 -2.99 -7.14 16.47
CA ASN A 206 -2.65 -6.18 15.43
C ASN A 206 -3.83 -5.80 14.53
N ARG A 207 -4.84 -6.68 14.41
CA ARG A 207 -6.03 -6.40 13.61
C ARG A 207 -7.04 -5.55 14.38
N HIS A 208 -7.24 -5.82 15.66
CA HIS A 208 -8.40 -5.29 16.39
C HIS A 208 -8.06 -4.19 17.41
N ALA A 209 -6.79 -4.01 17.78
CA ALA A 209 -6.46 -3.06 18.84
C ALA A 209 -6.59 -1.60 18.43
N ASP A 210 -6.16 -1.24 17.22
CA ASP A 210 -6.30 0.12 16.68
C ASP A 210 -7.77 0.47 16.43
N ASP A 211 -8.55 -0.47 15.89
CA ASP A 211 -9.99 -0.30 15.69
C ASP A 211 -10.75 -0.09 17.01
N ALA A 212 -10.40 -0.87 18.04
CA ALA A 212 -11.05 -0.77 19.35
C ALA A 212 -10.61 0.49 20.13
N LEU A 213 -9.35 0.91 19.99
CA LEU A 213 -8.68 1.88 20.86
C LEU A 213 -7.61 2.68 20.06
N PRO A 214 -8.03 3.53 19.10
CA PRO A 214 -7.13 4.19 18.16
C PRO A 214 -6.19 5.23 18.80
N ASP A 215 -6.57 5.74 19.98
CA ASP A 215 -5.74 6.67 20.74
C ASP A 215 -4.62 5.95 21.50
N ASP A 216 -4.83 4.69 21.88
CA ASP A 216 -3.91 3.92 22.71
C ASP A 216 -3.00 3.01 21.87
N PHE A 217 -3.53 2.41 20.80
CA PHE A 217 -2.81 1.44 19.97
C PHE A 217 -2.59 1.91 18.53
N PRO A 218 -1.51 1.46 17.86
CA PRO A 218 -0.30 0.87 18.44
C PRO A 218 0.31 1.76 19.53
N ALA A 219 0.84 1.15 20.59
CA ALA A 219 1.36 1.89 21.74
C ALA A 219 2.48 2.86 21.37
N ARG A 220 2.70 3.87 22.20
CA ARG A 220 3.80 4.82 22.02
C ARG A 220 5.09 4.26 22.61
N ARG A 221 6.19 4.45 21.86
CA ARG A 221 7.55 4.25 22.32
C ARG A 221 7.94 5.31 23.35
N PRO A 222 9.03 5.11 24.11
CA PRO A 222 9.55 6.12 25.03
C PRO A 222 9.87 7.47 24.36
N ASP A 223 10.17 7.48 23.06
CA ASP A 223 10.42 8.70 22.28
C ASP A 223 9.14 9.39 21.74
N GLY A 224 7.96 8.92 22.14
CA GLY A 224 6.65 9.49 21.81
C GLY A 224 6.06 9.05 20.47
N ARG A 225 6.85 8.44 19.58
CA ARG A 225 6.33 7.89 18.31
C ARG A 225 5.53 6.61 18.57
N ARG A 226 4.52 6.32 17.75
CA ARG A 226 3.84 5.02 17.81
C ARG A 226 4.76 3.91 17.33
N TYR A 227 4.61 2.73 17.91
CA TYR A 227 5.13 1.51 17.32
C TYR A 227 4.44 1.24 15.96
N PRO A 228 5.08 0.50 15.06
CA PRO A 228 4.51 0.23 13.74
C PRO A 228 3.30 -0.72 13.79
N THR A 229 3.19 -1.54 14.83
CA THR A 229 2.07 -2.46 15.09
C THR A 229 1.91 -2.67 16.59
N THR A 230 0.76 -3.16 17.06
CA THR A 230 0.49 -3.39 18.49
C THR A 230 1.45 -4.39 19.13
N ILE A 231 1.57 -5.59 18.56
CA ILE A 231 2.53 -6.63 18.94
C ILE A 231 3.52 -6.79 17.78
N LEU A 232 4.79 -6.47 18.03
CA LEU A 232 5.78 -6.29 16.97
C LEU A 232 6.24 -7.62 16.36
N GLY A 233 6.47 -8.65 17.18
CA GLY A 233 6.95 -9.97 16.76
C GLY A 233 6.26 -11.13 17.48
N PRO A 234 6.43 -12.38 17.00
CA PRO A 234 5.84 -13.58 17.59
C PRO A 234 6.60 -14.08 18.84
N THR A 235 7.76 -13.49 19.13
CA THR A 235 8.66 -13.84 20.23
C THR A 235 8.43 -12.90 21.42
N TYR A 236 7.51 -13.25 22.33
CA TYR A 236 7.28 -12.51 23.59
C TYR A 236 6.83 -13.40 24.74
N THR A 237 6.91 -12.87 25.95
CA THR A 237 6.27 -13.41 27.15
C THR A 237 5.19 -12.45 27.65
N VAL A 238 4.27 -12.94 28.49
CA VAL A 238 3.25 -12.11 29.13
C VAL A 238 3.44 -12.16 30.64
N VAL A 239 3.61 -10.98 31.24
CA VAL A 239 3.68 -10.81 32.69
C VAL A 239 2.40 -10.15 33.16
N ARG A 240 1.72 -10.74 34.13
CA ARG A 240 0.53 -10.13 34.75
C ARG A 240 0.97 -9.26 35.94
N GLY A 241 0.50 -8.04 35.98
CA GLY A 241 0.86 -7.06 37.00
C GLY A 241 -0.29 -6.14 37.40
N LEU A 242 0.03 -5.18 38.25
CA LEU A 242 -0.83 -4.06 38.60
C LEU A 242 -0.15 -2.76 38.16
N ARG A 243 -0.92 -1.83 37.61
CA ARG A 243 -0.48 -0.48 37.23
C ARG A 243 -1.26 0.54 38.02
N TYR A 244 -0.58 1.58 38.49
CA TYR A 244 -1.24 2.71 39.12
C TYR A 244 -2.00 3.54 38.10
N ASP A 245 -3.26 3.85 38.38
CA ASP A 245 -4.12 4.69 37.55
C ASP A 245 -4.73 5.82 38.40
N PRO A 246 -4.23 7.07 38.27
CA PRO A 246 -4.72 8.21 39.05
C PRO A 246 -6.14 8.65 38.68
N ALA A 247 -6.70 8.19 37.55
CA ALA A 247 -8.06 8.52 37.17
C ALA A 247 -9.11 7.77 38.04
N ILE A 248 -8.69 6.69 38.70
CA ILE A 248 -9.53 5.94 39.63
C ILE A 248 -9.58 6.69 40.96
N THR A 249 -10.72 7.31 41.24
CA THR A 249 -10.97 8.07 42.47
C THR A 249 -11.78 7.28 43.51
N ASP A 250 -12.40 6.18 43.10
CA ASP A 250 -13.19 5.29 43.96
C ASP A 250 -12.51 3.92 44.07
N GLY A 251 -11.96 3.61 45.25
CA GLY A 251 -11.20 2.39 45.52
C GLY A 251 -9.68 2.50 45.29
N PRO A 252 -8.92 1.38 45.40
CA PRO A 252 -7.49 1.37 45.14
C PRO A 252 -7.20 1.77 43.69
N PRO A 253 -6.29 2.74 43.43
CA PRO A 253 -5.99 3.23 42.10
C PRO A 253 -5.05 2.27 41.34
N LEU A 254 -5.41 0.99 41.27
CA LEU A 254 -4.62 -0.07 40.66
C LEU A 254 -5.47 -0.84 39.65
N VAL A 255 -4.99 -0.93 38.41
CA VAL A 255 -5.61 -1.73 37.35
C VAL A 255 -4.75 -2.95 37.03
N GLY A 256 -5.40 -4.07 36.74
CA GLY A 256 -4.70 -5.26 36.23
C GLY A 256 -4.15 -5.01 34.82
N VAL A 257 -2.91 -5.43 34.58
CA VAL A 257 -2.22 -5.26 33.29
C VAL A 257 -1.60 -6.57 32.83
N TYR A 258 -1.66 -6.81 31.52
CA TYR A 258 -0.87 -7.80 30.80
C TYR A 258 0.28 -7.07 30.09
N SER A 259 1.50 -7.24 30.60
CA SER A 259 2.72 -6.68 30.02
C SER A 259 3.32 -7.69 29.06
N PHE A 260 3.24 -7.39 27.76
CA PHE A 260 3.88 -8.17 26.71
C PHE A 260 5.34 -7.73 26.62
N VAL A 261 6.25 -8.60 27.03
CA VAL A 261 7.69 -8.34 27.00
C VAL A 261 8.30 -9.18 25.88
N GLY A 262 8.76 -8.51 24.83
CA GLY A 262 9.29 -9.16 23.64
C GLY A 262 10.46 -8.41 23.04
N GLY A 263 10.86 -8.88 21.86
CA GLY A 263 11.89 -8.25 21.06
C GLY A 263 11.74 -8.61 19.59
N GLY A 264 12.42 -7.85 18.74
CA GLY A 264 12.30 -7.97 17.30
C GLY A 264 11.04 -7.31 16.73
N TRP A 265 11.02 -7.16 15.41
CA TRP A 265 9.89 -6.68 14.64
C TRP A 265 9.79 -7.43 13.30
N GLY A 266 8.64 -8.07 13.09
CA GLY A 266 8.39 -8.97 11.98
C GLY A 266 8.30 -10.42 12.45
N HIS A 267 8.61 -11.37 11.58
CA HIS A 267 8.42 -12.81 11.86
C HIS A 267 9.66 -13.53 12.39
N ASP A 268 10.82 -12.87 12.46
CA ASP A 268 12.09 -13.42 12.94
C ASP A 268 12.66 -14.60 12.10
N VAL A 269 12.14 -14.88 10.91
CA VAL A 269 12.55 -16.04 10.08
C VAL A 269 13.39 -15.57 8.90
N GLY A 270 14.53 -16.25 8.66
CA GLY A 270 15.47 -15.91 7.59
C GLY A 270 16.27 -14.66 7.92
N MET A 271 16.44 -13.75 6.96
CA MET A 271 17.35 -12.61 7.15
C MET A 271 16.76 -11.50 8.03
N SER A 272 17.50 -11.12 9.07
CA SER A 272 17.25 -9.87 9.80
C SER A 272 17.77 -8.68 8.98
N GLN A 273 16.92 -7.70 8.67
CA GLN A 273 17.33 -6.50 7.91
C GLN A 273 18.36 -5.69 8.71
N PHE A 274 18.06 -5.38 9.98
CA PHE A 274 19.00 -4.68 10.84
C PHE A 274 20.21 -5.54 11.24
N GLY A 275 20.04 -6.87 11.28
CA GLY A 275 21.16 -7.79 11.45
C GLY A 275 22.11 -7.81 10.25
N ALA A 276 21.59 -7.76 9.02
CA ALA A 276 22.38 -7.59 7.80
C ALA A 276 23.12 -6.24 7.79
N GLN A 277 22.45 -5.16 8.22
CA GLN A 277 23.09 -3.86 8.39
C GLN A 277 24.21 -3.88 9.44
N ALA A 278 24.00 -4.54 10.58
CA ALA A 278 25.02 -4.69 11.61
C ALA A 278 26.23 -5.48 11.10
N MET A 279 26.01 -6.61 10.41
CA MET A 279 27.10 -7.38 9.78
C MET A 279 27.86 -6.54 8.74
N ALA A 280 27.15 -5.78 7.90
CA ALA A 280 27.78 -4.92 6.91
C ALA A 280 28.61 -3.80 7.55
N LEU A 281 28.14 -3.20 8.66
CA LEU A 281 28.90 -2.22 9.44
C LEU A 281 30.18 -2.82 10.06
N GLU A 282 30.17 -4.12 10.33
CA GLU A 282 31.35 -4.88 10.80
C GLU A 282 32.24 -5.35 9.63
N GLY A 283 31.90 -5.03 8.38
CA GLY A 283 32.70 -5.30 7.19
C GLY A 283 32.34 -6.58 6.44
N ALA A 284 31.25 -7.26 6.80
CA ALA A 284 30.81 -8.46 6.10
C ALA A 284 30.38 -8.16 4.66
N THR A 285 30.66 -9.08 3.74
CA THR A 285 30.16 -9.01 2.36
C THR A 285 28.70 -9.44 2.29
N HIS A 286 28.02 -9.12 1.19
CA HIS A 286 26.64 -9.56 0.99
C HIS A 286 26.51 -11.09 0.87
N GLU A 287 27.52 -11.78 0.34
CA GLU A 287 27.58 -13.24 0.30
C GLU A 287 27.66 -13.82 1.71
N GLU A 288 28.51 -13.27 2.58
CA GLU A 288 28.64 -13.70 3.97
C GLU A 288 27.34 -13.47 4.76
N ILE A 289 26.69 -12.32 4.55
CA ILE A 289 25.37 -12.02 5.14
C ILE A 289 24.32 -13.05 4.70
N LEU A 290 24.21 -13.31 3.40
CA LEU A 290 23.23 -14.27 2.88
C LEU A 290 23.53 -15.69 3.35
N ALA A 291 24.79 -16.12 3.29
CA ALA A 291 25.22 -17.43 3.77
C ALA A 291 24.91 -17.60 5.27
N HIS A 292 25.09 -16.55 6.08
CA HIS A 292 24.76 -16.59 7.51
C HIS A 292 23.26 -16.82 7.76
N TYR A 293 22.39 -16.03 7.13
CA TYR A 293 20.94 -16.09 7.37
C TYR A 293 20.23 -17.23 6.65
N TYR A 294 20.82 -17.75 5.57
CA TYR A 294 20.23 -18.80 4.75
C TYR A 294 21.10 -20.07 4.71
N SER A 295 21.80 -20.37 5.81
CA SER A 295 22.49 -21.64 6.04
C SER A 295 23.47 -22.06 4.93
N GLY A 296 24.24 -21.11 4.42
CA GLY A 296 25.29 -21.32 3.43
C GLY A 296 24.83 -21.17 1.98
N LEU A 297 23.58 -20.78 1.72
CA LEU A 297 23.16 -20.49 0.35
C LEU A 297 23.93 -19.29 -0.22
N GLU A 298 24.44 -19.45 -1.43
CA GLU A 298 25.19 -18.43 -2.16
C GLU A 298 24.36 -17.85 -3.33
N PRO A 299 24.61 -16.59 -3.72
CA PRO A 299 24.01 -16.00 -4.91
C PRO A 299 24.34 -16.79 -6.18
N SER A 300 23.31 -17.04 -6.99
CA SER A 300 23.40 -17.75 -8.27
C SER A 300 22.49 -17.10 -9.31
N ALA A 301 22.68 -17.42 -10.59
CA ALA A 301 21.86 -16.86 -11.65
C ALA A 301 20.39 -17.34 -11.53
N SER A 302 19.46 -16.41 -11.70
CA SER A 302 18.01 -16.65 -11.64
C SER A 302 17.46 -17.58 -12.71
N GLY A 303 18.20 -17.80 -13.80
CA GLY A 303 17.81 -18.70 -14.88
C GLY A 303 16.43 -18.33 -15.43
N ARG A 304 15.48 -19.26 -15.35
CA ARG A 304 14.12 -19.11 -15.89
C ARG A 304 13.07 -18.59 -14.90
N TYR A 305 13.47 -18.28 -13.67
CA TYR A 305 12.51 -18.01 -12.59
C TYR A 305 11.99 -16.56 -12.56
N LEU A 306 12.52 -15.69 -13.41
CA LEU A 306 12.04 -14.32 -13.59
C LEU A 306 11.54 -14.15 -15.03
N PRO A 307 10.26 -13.76 -15.24
CA PRO A 307 9.71 -13.49 -16.57
C PRO A 307 10.14 -12.13 -17.10
N ASP A 308 9.91 -11.86 -18.38
CA ASP A 308 10.20 -10.55 -18.99
C ASP A 308 9.25 -9.44 -18.48
N GLU A 309 8.02 -9.81 -18.09
CA GLU A 309 7.02 -8.88 -17.55
C GLU A 309 6.34 -9.49 -16.31
N LEU A 310 6.07 -8.64 -15.33
CA LEU A 310 5.36 -8.91 -14.09
C LEU A 310 4.13 -8.01 -14.00
N VAL A 311 3.03 -8.54 -13.49
CA VAL A 311 1.85 -7.77 -13.10
C VAL A 311 1.83 -7.58 -11.59
N VAL A 312 2.05 -6.36 -11.12
CA VAL A 312 2.04 -5.99 -9.70
C VAL A 312 0.66 -5.48 -9.32
N GLY A 313 0.02 -6.06 -8.31
CA GLY A 313 -1.24 -5.56 -7.74
C GLY A 313 -1.00 -4.41 -6.78
N LEU A 314 -1.36 -3.19 -7.19
CA LEU A 314 -1.18 -1.96 -6.41
C LEU A 314 -2.34 -1.73 -5.43
N SER A 315 -3.57 -1.87 -5.90
CA SER A 315 -4.79 -1.79 -5.06
C SER A 315 -5.88 -2.71 -5.61
N PHE A 316 -6.59 -3.40 -4.72
CA PHE A 316 -7.62 -4.39 -5.06
C PHE A 316 -8.78 -4.45 -4.06
N SER A 317 -8.79 -3.53 -3.08
CA SER A 317 -9.82 -3.44 -2.03
C SER A 317 -10.44 -2.07 -1.89
N GLU A 318 -9.88 -1.06 -2.56
CA GLU A 318 -10.30 0.33 -2.45
C GLU A 318 -11.23 0.72 -3.60
N ASP A 319 -12.24 1.52 -3.27
CA ASP A 319 -13.12 2.20 -4.22
C ASP A 319 -13.64 3.48 -3.53
N PRO A 320 -13.33 4.68 -4.03
CA PRO A 320 -12.51 5.01 -5.22
C PRO A 320 -11.02 4.63 -5.07
N VAL A 321 -10.32 4.51 -6.20
CA VAL A 321 -8.85 4.53 -6.27
C VAL A 321 -8.40 5.89 -6.79
N GLU A 322 -7.45 6.53 -6.10
CA GLU A 322 -6.88 7.82 -6.50
C GLU A 322 -5.40 7.67 -6.85
N VAL A 323 -4.98 8.26 -7.98
CA VAL A 323 -3.60 8.26 -8.47
C VAL A 323 -3.20 9.69 -8.80
N SER A 324 -2.16 10.18 -8.13
CA SER A 324 -1.66 11.54 -8.32
C SER A 324 -0.33 11.54 -9.08
N GLY A 325 -0.18 12.48 -10.01
CA GLY A 325 1.06 12.71 -10.76
C GLY A 325 0.79 13.18 -12.18
N THR A 326 1.82 13.19 -13.01
CA THR A 326 1.72 13.49 -14.44
C THR A 326 1.49 12.19 -15.19
N LEU A 327 0.23 11.94 -15.60
CA LEU A 327 -0.18 10.65 -16.14
C LEU A 327 -0.66 10.75 -17.58
N ALA A 328 -0.26 9.78 -18.40
CA ALA A 328 -0.99 9.41 -19.59
C ALA A 328 -2.05 8.38 -19.20
N VAL A 329 -3.29 8.59 -19.63
CA VAL A 329 -4.42 7.69 -19.33
C VAL A 329 -4.98 7.19 -20.65
N SER A 330 -5.22 5.89 -20.74
CA SER A 330 -5.82 5.25 -21.90
C SER A 330 -6.92 4.27 -21.47
N ILE A 331 -7.85 4.00 -22.38
CA ILE A 331 -8.92 3.00 -22.24
C ILE A 331 -8.68 1.98 -23.36
N ASP A 332 -8.45 0.71 -23.01
CA ASP A 332 -8.15 -0.37 -23.96
C ASP A 332 -7.06 -0.02 -24.99
N GLY A 333 -6.04 0.73 -24.54
CA GLY A 333 -4.93 1.20 -25.36
C GLY A 333 -5.23 2.48 -26.17
N ALA A 334 -6.48 2.95 -26.20
CA ALA A 334 -6.83 4.24 -26.81
C ALA A 334 -6.54 5.39 -25.81
N PRO A 335 -5.64 6.33 -26.11
CA PRO A 335 -5.31 7.41 -25.20
C PRO A 335 -6.52 8.35 -25.01
N ILE A 336 -6.80 8.71 -23.75
CA ILE A 336 -7.76 9.75 -23.38
C ILE A 336 -7.07 10.98 -22.80
N ALA A 337 -5.87 10.81 -22.23
CA ALA A 337 -5.04 11.86 -21.65
C ALA A 337 -3.57 11.55 -21.90
N ASP A 338 -2.76 12.57 -22.12
CA ASP A 338 -1.31 12.43 -22.24
C ASP A 338 -0.61 13.49 -21.38
N GLY A 339 0.24 13.04 -20.46
CA GLY A 339 1.05 13.91 -19.60
C GLY A 339 0.26 14.88 -18.72
N VAL A 340 -0.90 14.49 -18.20
CA VAL A 340 -1.77 15.38 -17.42
C VAL A 340 -1.44 15.28 -15.94
N GLU A 341 -1.06 16.41 -15.36
CA GLU A 341 -0.74 16.52 -13.94
C GLU A 341 -1.97 16.68 -13.06
N GLY A 342 -2.00 15.92 -11.97
CA GLY A 342 -2.95 16.04 -10.87
C GLY A 342 -3.47 14.69 -10.38
N THR A 343 -4.54 14.71 -9.61
CA THR A 343 -5.16 13.49 -9.04
C THR A 343 -6.26 12.96 -9.94
N TRP A 344 -6.03 11.78 -10.50
CA TRP A 344 -7.01 10.97 -11.22
C TRP A 344 -7.74 10.07 -10.23
N ARG A 345 -9.05 9.93 -10.40
CA ARG A 345 -9.88 9.10 -9.54
C ARG A 345 -10.66 8.09 -10.36
N PHE A 346 -10.64 6.84 -9.92
CA PHE A 346 -11.24 5.70 -10.60
C PHE A 346 -12.26 5.06 -9.66
N GLU A 347 -13.52 5.05 -10.06
CA GLU A 347 -14.64 4.53 -9.26
C GLU A 347 -15.29 3.35 -9.93
N SER A 348 -15.69 2.34 -9.17
CA SER A 348 -16.53 1.27 -9.70
C SER A 348 -17.99 1.73 -9.75
N THR A 349 -18.68 1.39 -10.83
CA THR A 349 -20.15 1.48 -10.90
C THR A 349 -20.80 0.08 -10.85
N GLY A 350 -20.05 -0.92 -10.38
CA GLY A 350 -20.43 -2.33 -10.35
C GLY A 350 -20.06 -3.08 -11.63
N ALA A 351 -20.37 -2.53 -12.80
CA ALA A 351 -20.00 -3.13 -14.09
C ALA A 351 -18.88 -2.38 -14.82
N GLN A 352 -18.69 -1.09 -14.51
CA GLN A 352 -17.84 -0.18 -15.27
C GLN A 352 -16.90 0.60 -14.36
N ILE A 353 -15.90 1.25 -14.97
CA ILE A 353 -15.03 2.21 -14.28
C ILE A 353 -15.46 3.60 -14.70
N ARG A 354 -15.85 4.43 -13.73
CA ARG A 354 -15.93 5.88 -13.92
C ARG A 354 -14.55 6.48 -13.68
N ILE A 355 -14.03 7.17 -14.69
CA ILE A 355 -12.76 7.90 -14.60
C ILE A 355 -13.08 9.38 -14.37
N LEU A 356 -12.60 9.91 -13.25
CA LEU A 356 -12.69 11.31 -12.85
C LEU A 356 -11.29 11.93 -13.04
N PRO A 357 -11.09 12.79 -14.03
CA PRO A 357 -9.79 13.41 -14.27
C PRO A 357 -9.47 14.50 -13.24
N PRO A 358 -8.20 14.94 -13.13
CA PRO A 358 -7.83 16.09 -12.32
C PRO A 358 -8.62 17.32 -12.73
N VAL A 359 -8.83 18.23 -11.78
CA VAL A 359 -9.56 19.48 -12.02
C VAL A 359 -8.97 20.29 -13.19
N ALA A 360 -7.66 20.19 -13.48
CA ALA A 360 -7.00 20.91 -14.58
C ALA A 360 -7.10 20.25 -15.97
N PHE A 361 -7.59 19.02 -16.09
CA PHE A 361 -7.71 18.30 -17.36
C PHE A 361 -8.64 19.05 -18.33
N GLY A 362 -8.22 19.25 -19.59
CA GLY A 362 -9.01 19.96 -20.62
C GLY A 362 -8.71 21.46 -20.82
N VAL A 363 -7.53 21.96 -20.44
CA VAL A 363 -7.01 23.27 -20.89
C VAL A 363 -6.12 23.04 -22.12
N ALA A 364 -6.41 23.66 -23.28
CA ALA A 364 -5.60 23.57 -24.49
C ALA A 364 -5.28 24.98 -25.07
N PRO A 365 -4.13 25.15 -25.77
CA PRO A 365 -3.65 26.43 -26.30
C PRO A 365 -4.33 26.87 -27.63
N SER A 366 -4.13 28.15 -27.98
CA SER A 366 -4.81 29.01 -28.96
C SER A 366 -5.28 28.48 -30.34
N LEU A 367 -6.53 28.85 -30.66
CA LEU A 367 -7.19 29.27 -31.92
C LEU A 367 -6.88 28.56 -33.27
N SER A 368 -7.81 27.70 -33.72
CA SER A 368 -8.30 27.66 -35.12
C SER A 368 -9.73 27.13 -35.18
N ALA A 369 -10.52 27.57 -36.18
CA ALA A 369 -11.97 27.42 -36.20
C ALA A 369 -12.47 26.12 -36.86
N ALA A 370 -13.22 25.32 -36.11
CA ALA A 370 -14.31 24.47 -36.60
C ALA A 370 -15.19 24.03 -35.41
N ALA A 371 -16.51 24.05 -35.58
CA ALA A 371 -17.47 23.49 -34.61
C ALA A 371 -17.73 22.01 -34.94
N THR A 372 -17.87 21.15 -33.92
CA THR A 372 -18.13 19.71 -34.08
C THR A 372 -19.45 19.31 -33.41
N GLU A 373 -20.17 18.35 -34.01
CA GLU A 373 -21.46 17.83 -33.53
C GLU A 373 -21.31 16.97 -32.26
N VAL A 374 -22.37 16.94 -31.44
CA VAL A 374 -22.40 16.23 -30.15
C VAL A 374 -23.44 15.11 -30.17
N PRO A 375 -23.07 13.82 -29.96
CA PRO A 375 -24.05 12.74 -29.86
C PRO A 375 -24.65 12.53 -28.45
N SER A 376 -25.99 12.59 -28.37
CA SER A 376 -26.99 11.90 -27.49
C SER A 376 -27.02 11.98 -25.92
N THR A 377 -28.18 12.47 -25.44
CA THR A 377 -29.08 12.17 -24.27
C THR A 377 -28.71 12.50 -22.81
N ALA A 378 -27.46 12.77 -22.46
CA ALA A 378 -27.11 13.28 -21.13
C ALA A 378 -27.51 14.77 -20.95
N PRO A 379 -27.74 15.27 -19.71
CA PRO A 379 -27.88 16.70 -19.46
C PRO A 379 -26.63 17.44 -19.98
N LEU A 380 -26.86 18.49 -20.75
CA LEU A 380 -25.78 19.26 -21.36
C LEU A 380 -24.98 19.99 -20.27
N VAL A 381 -23.71 19.64 -20.12
CA VAL A 381 -22.77 20.35 -19.23
C VAL A 381 -21.63 20.88 -20.09
N VAL A 382 -21.44 22.20 -20.05
CA VAL A 382 -20.40 22.90 -20.79
C VAL A 382 -19.45 23.56 -19.80
N VAL A 383 -18.19 23.14 -19.83
CA VAL A 383 -17.14 23.67 -18.98
C VAL A 383 -16.30 24.65 -19.79
N VAL A 384 -16.13 25.86 -19.26
CA VAL A 384 -15.41 26.96 -19.90
C VAL A 384 -14.30 27.42 -18.98
N ARG A 385 -13.10 27.60 -19.54
CA ARG A 385 -11.95 28.19 -18.86
C ARG A 385 -11.38 29.30 -19.72
N PRO A 386 -11.93 30.52 -19.62
CA PRO A 386 -11.34 31.66 -20.31
C PRO A 386 -10.01 32.04 -19.62
N ASP A 387 -9.22 32.92 -20.24
CA ASP A 387 -8.04 33.58 -19.63
C ASP A 387 -8.31 35.09 -19.44
N GLY A 388 -7.79 35.68 -18.35
CA GLY A 388 -8.05 37.08 -17.97
C GLY A 388 -9.31 37.33 -17.12
N GLY A 389 -10.06 38.38 -17.45
CA GLY A 389 -11.30 38.73 -16.77
C GLY A 389 -12.28 39.42 -17.72
N GLY A 390 -13.58 39.14 -17.58
CA GLY A 390 -14.59 39.59 -18.54
C GLY A 390 -15.97 39.03 -18.25
N GLN A 391 -16.82 38.97 -19.28
CA GLN A 391 -18.12 38.33 -19.20
C GLN A 391 -18.18 37.12 -20.12
N VAL A 392 -18.87 36.08 -19.67
CA VAL A 392 -19.08 34.84 -20.43
C VAL A 392 -20.54 34.41 -20.40
N ARG A 393 -21.03 33.83 -21.50
CA ARG A 393 -22.31 33.12 -21.53
C ARG A 393 -22.27 31.93 -22.49
N LEU A 394 -23.09 30.94 -22.20
CA LEU A 394 -23.33 29.82 -23.10
C LEU A 394 -24.40 30.20 -24.13
N VAL A 395 -24.19 29.80 -25.37
CA VAL A 395 -25.18 29.84 -26.45
C VAL A 395 -25.35 28.43 -27.02
N VAL A 396 -26.61 28.00 -27.12
CA VAL A 396 -26.98 26.74 -27.74
C VAL A 396 -27.72 27.04 -29.03
N PHE A 397 -27.40 26.31 -30.08
CA PHE A 397 -27.96 26.44 -31.41
C PHE A 397 -28.67 25.15 -31.83
N GLU A 398 -29.76 25.29 -32.57
CA GLU A 398 -30.34 24.22 -33.41
C GLU A 398 -30.13 24.63 -34.86
N GLY A 399 -29.37 23.85 -35.63
CA GLY A 399 -28.84 24.32 -36.90
C GLY A 399 -28.07 25.64 -36.71
N ASP A 400 -28.30 26.64 -37.56
CA ASP A 400 -27.69 27.99 -37.48
C ASP A 400 -28.40 28.99 -36.56
N THR A 401 -29.46 28.57 -35.87
CA THR A 401 -30.26 29.47 -35.04
C THR A 401 -29.95 29.30 -33.55
N PRO A 402 -29.59 30.36 -32.82
CA PRO A 402 -29.40 30.29 -31.37
C PRO A 402 -30.76 30.12 -30.67
N VAL A 403 -30.96 28.97 -30.04
CA VAL A 403 -32.22 28.60 -29.35
C VAL A 403 -32.16 28.85 -27.84
N PHE A 404 -30.97 28.95 -27.26
CA PHE A 404 -30.81 29.23 -25.83
C PHE A 404 -29.58 30.08 -25.55
N ARG A 405 -29.69 31.01 -24.60
CA ARG A 405 -28.58 31.81 -24.09
C ARG A 405 -28.68 31.90 -22.58
N THR A 406 -27.58 31.69 -21.88
CA THR A 406 -27.52 32.03 -20.46
C THR A 406 -27.39 33.54 -20.28
N ALA A 407 -27.70 34.03 -19.07
CA ALA A 407 -27.28 35.37 -18.68
C ALA A 407 -25.75 35.50 -18.76
N TRP A 408 -25.26 36.72 -18.99
CA TRP A 408 -23.85 37.04 -18.87
C TRP A 408 -23.39 36.86 -17.42
N GLN A 409 -22.28 36.17 -17.24
CA GLN A 409 -21.64 35.98 -15.94
C GLN A 409 -20.30 36.69 -15.96
N ASN A 410 -20.02 37.50 -14.93
CA ASN A 410 -18.69 38.07 -14.73
C ASN A 410 -17.71 36.98 -14.34
N TRP A 411 -16.48 37.08 -14.81
CA TRP A 411 -15.45 36.07 -14.63
C TRP A 411 -14.08 36.73 -14.45
N PHE A 412 -13.25 36.17 -13.57
CA PHE A 412 -11.96 36.74 -13.14
C PHE A 412 -10.92 35.63 -12.91
N GLY A 413 -10.68 34.78 -13.91
CA GLY A 413 -9.86 33.57 -13.75
C GLY A 413 -10.66 32.35 -13.27
N GLY A 414 -10.18 31.14 -13.58
CA GLY A 414 -10.76 29.88 -13.12
C GLY A 414 -11.83 29.26 -14.04
N THR A 415 -12.49 28.21 -13.57
CA THR A 415 -13.46 27.41 -14.35
C THR A 415 -14.91 27.87 -14.14
N ILE A 416 -15.68 28.01 -15.22
CA ILE A 416 -17.13 28.20 -15.20
C ILE A 416 -17.82 26.99 -15.80
N VAL A 417 -18.86 26.50 -15.11
CA VAL A 417 -19.67 25.36 -15.55
C VAL A 417 -21.08 25.86 -15.87
N PHE A 418 -21.53 25.62 -17.11
CA PHE A 418 -22.91 25.84 -17.51
C PHE A 418 -23.65 24.50 -17.56
N ALA A 419 -24.73 24.40 -16.82
CA ALA A 419 -25.65 23.26 -16.82
C ALA A 419 -27.08 23.77 -17.04
N PRO A 420 -27.44 24.19 -18.28
CA PRO A 420 -28.75 24.75 -18.56
C PRO A 420 -29.87 23.73 -18.25
N PRO A 421 -30.87 24.09 -17.42
CA PRO A 421 -31.93 23.16 -17.03
C PRO A 421 -32.77 22.72 -18.23
N GLY A 422 -32.98 21.41 -18.36
CA GLY A 422 -33.87 20.84 -19.38
C GLY A 422 -33.27 20.69 -20.78
N LEU A 423 -32.04 21.18 -21.04
CA LEU A 423 -31.35 20.95 -22.30
C LEU A 423 -30.56 19.64 -22.27
N ARG A 424 -30.71 18.85 -23.33
CA ARG A 424 -30.02 17.58 -23.56
C ARG A 424 -29.23 17.68 -24.86
N GLY A 425 -28.13 16.94 -24.96
CA GLY A 425 -27.44 16.76 -26.25
C GLY A 425 -28.28 15.96 -27.26
N GLY A 426 -28.10 16.20 -28.55
CA GLY A 426 -28.80 15.52 -29.66
C GLY A 426 -28.26 15.92 -31.03
N GLU A 427 -28.57 15.13 -32.07
CA GLU A 427 -28.20 15.47 -33.46
C GLU A 427 -28.73 16.85 -33.85
N GLY A 428 -27.86 17.70 -34.41
CA GLY A 428 -28.20 19.07 -34.82
C GLY A 428 -28.09 20.17 -33.73
N VAL A 429 -27.79 19.81 -32.48
CA VAL A 429 -27.55 20.77 -31.39
C VAL A 429 -26.07 21.15 -31.35
N ARG A 430 -25.76 22.46 -31.46
CA ARG A 430 -24.39 23.00 -31.38
C ARG A 430 -24.26 23.91 -30.17
N VAL A 431 -23.09 23.96 -29.56
CA VAL A 431 -22.81 24.83 -28.41
C VAL A 431 -21.62 25.72 -28.69
N ALA A 432 -21.74 26.99 -28.30
CA ALA A 432 -20.63 27.93 -28.31
C ALA A 432 -20.67 28.82 -27.08
N VAL A 433 -19.53 29.41 -26.78
CA VAL A 433 -19.39 30.33 -25.67
C VAL A 433 -19.11 31.71 -26.23
N GLU A 434 -19.88 32.70 -25.77
CA GLU A 434 -19.62 34.10 -26.06
C GLU A 434 -18.80 34.72 -24.93
N LEU A 435 -17.72 35.41 -25.28
CA LEU A 435 -16.80 36.09 -24.36
C LEU A 435 -16.75 37.60 -24.67
N ARG A 436 -16.66 38.44 -23.63
CA ARG A 436 -16.42 39.89 -23.74
C ARG A 436 -15.40 40.37 -22.72
N GLU A 437 -14.45 41.17 -23.18
CA GLU A 437 -13.57 41.94 -22.29
C GLU A 437 -14.32 43.20 -21.82
N GLY A 438 -14.97 43.11 -20.65
CA GLY A 438 -15.80 44.19 -20.10
C GLY A 438 -17.25 44.24 -20.65
N VAL A 439 -18.10 45.04 -20.01
CA VAL A 439 -19.58 45.06 -20.26
C VAL A 439 -19.94 45.47 -21.70
N ASP A 440 -19.12 46.29 -22.34
CA ASP A 440 -19.32 46.83 -23.70
C ASP A 440 -18.26 46.36 -24.72
N GLY A 441 -17.47 45.34 -24.38
CA GLY A 441 -16.40 44.82 -25.25
C GLY A 441 -16.92 44.02 -26.46
N PRO A 442 -16.09 43.85 -27.52
CA PRO A 442 -16.44 43.01 -28.66
C PRO A 442 -16.68 41.57 -28.21
N THR A 443 -17.70 40.93 -28.79
CA THR A 443 -18.07 39.55 -28.45
C THR A 443 -17.31 38.57 -29.33
N THR A 444 -16.56 37.66 -28.70
CA THR A 444 -15.89 36.55 -29.40
C THR A 444 -16.67 35.25 -29.16
N VAL A 445 -16.87 34.46 -30.21
CA VAL A 445 -17.58 33.17 -30.14
C VAL A 445 -16.56 32.04 -30.22
N VAL A 446 -16.53 31.16 -29.22
CA VAL A 446 -15.60 30.03 -29.12
C VAL A 446 -16.39 28.71 -29.13
N PRO A 447 -16.11 27.76 -30.04
CA PRO A 447 -16.74 26.43 -30.02
C PRO A 447 -16.20 25.58 -28.86
N VAL A 448 -17.03 24.66 -28.32
CA VAL A 448 -16.64 23.79 -27.20
C VAL A 448 -16.89 22.32 -27.54
N THR A 449 -15.91 21.46 -27.29
CA THR A 449 -16.04 20.00 -27.38
C THR A 449 -16.45 19.44 -26.00
N PRO A 450 -17.58 18.73 -25.84
CA PRO A 450 -17.98 18.16 -24.56
C PRO A 450 -17.13 16.94 -24.19
N GLY A 451 -16.75 16.81 -22.93
CA GLY A 451 -16.03 15.65 -22.40
C GLY A 451 -16.77 14.99 -21.22
N PHE A 452 -17.55 13.95 -21.49
CA PHE A 452 -17.91 12.93 -20.51
C PHE A 452 -17.82 11.57 -21.20
N ILE A 453 -17.03 10.63 -20.64
CA ILE A 453 -16.95 9.24 -21.13
C ILE A 453 -17.40 8.33 -19.99
N LEU A 454 -18.59 7.75 -20.13
CA LEU A 454 -19.02 6.55 -19.41
C LEU A 454 -18.90 5.39 -20.41
N TRP A 455 -18.20 4.32 -20.05
CA TRP A 455 -17.97 3.21 -20.99
C TRP A 455 -18.53 1.87 -20.50
N GLY A 456 -19.07 1.13 -21.49
CA GLY A 456 -19.87 -0.09 -21.49
C GLY A 456 -19.26 -1.29 -20.82
#